data_AF-A0A937Z8L4-F1
#
_entry.id   AF-A0A937Z8L4-F1
#
_cell.length_a   1.000
_cell.length_b   1.000
_cell.length_c   1.000
_cell.angle_alpha   90.00
_cell.angle_beta   90.00
_cell.angle_gamma   90.00
#
_symmetry.space_group_name_H-M   'P 1'
#
loop_
_entity.id
_entity.type
_entity.pdbx_description
1 polymer ?
#
loop_
_entity_poly.entity_id
_entity_poly.type
_entity_poly.pdbx_seq_one_letter_code
_entity_poly.pdbx_strand_id
1 'polypeptide(L)'
;MTGLRAGVAVGWVVLVAAAAWPDEPASWMQLWGKPELEAGSVRVERDAETRATAPASMRLDTGDEAAKGALSRGLALTAPEVTVSARARLGEGMQVLTVALNLIGEGGGSHPVLTVTAPGEWQTGERTVAIPPGCGMAFLSVSFTGRGQAWVDELRVEGVLDAARAGKLNVFAMPFGYAYGSFDKHATVAEGMAHIEAADGRGGAGYVYTADLSAFAEQCPTLTVKLGPANRASRLRLILDDASGSKRQFEYGLGAASAETFATLLPLDGRPVSPAVADEPDQAFDPARLNGHHLQGAWDGEPVDVYVREIGFAPATPELLARRATAVAELRRGAEEAAERRRQADARREQMLTDGAPHPADGPDVQRVSPVASDILALTVQERWVTPGGQRPYEPQEGDEVREAGGDPLELAWDNAKPALVSTRTVWRSATPGGPQQKLGILVAEGTVVRFDAELQGAPITADTLTEPRAYRLQSPDDPNYAEPQQPVAVYRKSKPLERADNGQSPVRHVLFLRLPRPLQEGARYTLSLWGVNTRQASVEYAHD
;
A
#
# COMPACT_ATOMS: atom_id res chain seq x y z
N MET A 1 22.20 40.60 42.00
CA MET A 1 22.27 40.50 40.53
C MET A 1 21.42 39.31 40.10
N THR A 2 20.14 39.56 39.86
CA THR A 2 19.17 38.58 39.35
C THR A 2 18.72 39.09 37.99
N GLY A 3 19.37 38.61 36.94
CA GLY A 3 19.02 38.96 35.57
C GLY A 3 17.94 38.02 35.05
N LEU A 4 16.67 38.42 35.13
CA LEU A 4 15.62 37.84 34.30
C LEU A 4 15.87 38.28 32.85
N ARG A 5 16.27 37.34 32.00
CA ARG A 5 16.18 37.51 30.55
C ARG A 5 14.73 37.22 30.14
N ALA A 6 13.97 38.27 29.85
CA ALA A 6 12.73 38.15 29.12
C ALA A 6 13.05 37.69 27.69
N GLY A 7 12.80 36.42 27.39
CA GLY A 7 12.80 35.92 26.02
C GLY A 7 11.61 36.53 25.28
N VAL A 8 11.88 37.24 24.19
CA VAL A 8 10.84 37.77 23.30
C VAL A 8 10.12 36.58 22.65
N ALA A 9 8.87 36.34 23.02
CA ALA A 9 8.02 35.38 22.33
C ALA A 9 7.72 35.92 20.93
N VAL A 10 8.30 35.30 19.90
CA VAL A 10 7.96 35.58 18.51
C VAL A 10 6.62 34.88 18.25
N GLY A 11 5.51 35.64 18.30
CA GLY A 11 4.19 35.13 17.97
C GLY A 11 4.08 34.86 16.47
N TRP A 12 3.71 33.62 16.09
CA TRP A 12 3.39 33.28 14.70
C TRP A 12 1.94 33.70 14.41
N VAL A 13 1.76 34.53 13.38
CA VAL A 13 0.44 34.92 12.86
C VAL A 13 0.15 34.08 11.62
N VAL A 14 -0.87 33.23 11.69
CA VAL A 14 -1.37 32.49 10.52
C VAL A 14 -2.55 33.27 9.93
N LEU A 15 -2.31 33.91 8.78
CA LEU A 15 -3.37 34.45 7.94
C LEU A 15 -4.03 33.30 7.18
N VAL A 16 -5.27 32.99 7.57
CA VAL A 16 -6.09 31.92 6.95
C VAL A 16 -6.94 32.49 5.80
N ALA A 17 -7.18 33.80 5.75
CA ALA A 17 -7.85 34.47 4.61
C ALA A 17 -6.98 35.50 3.87
N ALA A 18 -6.92 35.29 2.54
CA ALA A 18 -6.67 36.17 1.39
C ALA A 18 -5.51 37.20 1.36
N ALA A 19 -5.07 37.79 2.46
CA ALA A 19 -4.20 38.99 2.40
C ALA A 19 -2.75 38.72 1.96
N ALA A 20 -2.33 37.46 1.80
CA ALA A 20 -0.95 37.10 1.42
C ALA A 20 -0.85 36.09 0.26
N TRP A 21 -1.95 35.88 -0.49
CA TRP A 21 -1.94 34.90 -1.58
C TRP A 21 -1.59 35.59 -2.90
N PRO A 22 -0.51 35.16 -3.60
CA PRO A 22 -0.25 35.60 -4.96
C PRO A 22 -1.44 35.23 -5.86
N ASP A 23 -1.61 35.94 -6.97
CA ASP A 23 -2.83 36.02 -7.79
C ASP A 23 -3.41 34.71 -8.39
N GLU A 24 -2.91 33.52 -8.04
CA GLU A 24 -3.41 32.23 -8.51
C GLU A 24 -4.25 31.49 -7.44
N PRO A 25 -5.45 30.98 -7.79
CA PRO A 25 -6.38 30.44 -6.81
C PRO A 25 -6.02 29.01 -6.45
N ALA A 26 -5.43 28.80 -5.26
CA ALA A 26 -5.71 27.54 -4.58
C ALA A 26 -7.22 27.51 -4.25
N SER A 27 -7.87 26.39 -4.54
CA SER A 27 -9.29 26.20 -4.28
C SER A 27 -9.52 26.26 -2.77
N TRP A 28 -10.49 27.03 -2.28
CA TRP A 28 -10.82 27.07 -0.85
C TRP A 28 -11.11 25.66 -0.29
N MET A 29 -11.57 24.73 -1.13
CA MET A 29 -11.76 23.32 -0.77
C MET A 29 -10.46 22.60 -0.43
N GLN A 30 -9.32 22.99 -1.03
CA GLN A 30 -8.00 22.44 -0.65
C GLN A 30 -7.61 22.90 0.76
N LEU A 31 -8.02 24.11 1.16
CA LEU A 31 -7.71 24.65 2.48
C LEU A 31 -8.61 24.12 3.59
N TRP A 32 -9.91 24.00 3.31
CA TRP A 32 -10.92 23.68 4.32
C TRP A 32 -11.36 22.21 4.29
N GLY A 33 -10.79 21.42 3.38
CA GLY A 33 -11.24 20.06 3.12
C GLY A 33 -12.63 20.04 2.48
N LYS A 34 -13.21 18.84 2.46
CA LYS A 34 -14.58 18.62 1.97
C LYS A 34 -15.58 19.10 3.03
N PRO A 35 -16.63 19.86 2.66
CA PRO A 35 -17.69 20.22 3.59
C PRO A 35 -18.37 18.98 4.17
N GLU A 36 -18.60 19.01 5.48
CA GLU A 36 -19.41 18.04 6.20
C GLU A 36 -20.87 18.53 6.18
N LEU A 37 -21.70 17.92 5.34
CA LEU A 37 -23.08 18.32 5.13
C LEU A 37 -24.03 17.37 5.84
N GLU A 38 -24.90 17.93 6.68
CA GLU A 38 -26.06 17.23 7.23
C GLU A 38 -27.24 17.25 6.24
N ALA A 39 -27.38 18.33 5.47
CA ALA A 39 -28.43 18.52 4.47
C ALA A 39 -28.00 19.50 3.36
N GLY A 40 -28.56 19.31 2.16
CA GLY A 40 -28.36 20.19 1.00
C GLY A 40 -27.00 20.05 0.32
N SER A 41 -26.59 21.09 -0.41
CA SER A 41 -25.27 21.20 -1.03
C SER A 41 -24.66 22.56 -0.77
N VAL A 42 -23.33 22.68 -0.86
CA VAL A 42 -22.63 23.95 -0.75
C VAL A 42 -21.48 24.00 -1.75
N ARG A 43 -21.32 25.15 -2.40
CA ARG A 43 -20.12 25.51 -3.15
C ARG A 43 -19.29 26.47 -2.32
N VAL A 44 -17.99 26.22 -2.24
CA VAL A 44 -17.03 27.07 -1.53
C VAL A 44 -16.14 27.74 -2.57
N GLU A 45 -16.28 29.05 -2.72
CA GLU A 45 -15.70 29.81 -3.83
C GLU A 45 -14.98 31.06 -3.33
N ARG A 46 -14.05 31.58 -4.14
CA ARG A 46 -13.41 32.88 -3.89
C ARG A 46 -14.29 33.97 -4.50
N ASP A 47 -14.61 35.00 -3.72
CA ASP A 47 -15.41 36.14 -4.18
C ASP A 47 -14.58 37.44 -4.07
N ALA A 48 -14.25 38.03 -5.23
CA ALA A 48 -13.49 39.26 -5.31
C ALA A 48 -14.37 40.53 -5.34
N GLU A 49 -15.68 40.36 -5.56
CA GLU A 49 -16.64 41.46 -5.64
C GLU A 49 -17.20 41.80 -4.26
N THR A 50 -17.66 40.77 -3.54
CA THR A 50 -18.21 40.92 -2.19
C THR A 50 -17.13 40.60 -1.16
N ARG A 51 -16.38 41.63 -0.76
CA ARG A 51 -15.29 41.52 0.20
C ARG A 51 -15.26 42.62 1.25
N ALA A 52 -14.79 42.29 2.45
CA ALA A 52 -14.59 43.21 3.54
C ALA A 52 -13.26 43.96 3.39
N THR A 53 -12.21 43.26 2.95
CA THR A 53 -10.92 43.82 2.52
C THR A 53 -10.40 43.15 1.24
N ALA A 54 -9.43 43.77 0.57
CA ALA A 54 -8.76 43.16 -0.57
C ALA A 54 -7.89 41.96 -0.12
N PRO A 55 -7.68 40.93 -0.96
CA PRO A 55 -8.16 40.80 -2.34
C PRO A 55 -9.48 40.02 -2.53
N ALA A 56 -9.97 39.23 -1.57
CA ALA A 56 -11.20 38.44 -1.75
C ALA A 56 -11.71 37.85 -0.42
N SER A 57 -12.99 37.49 -0.37
CA SER A 57 -13.58 36.68 0.70
C SER A 57 -13.77 35.22 0.28
N MET A 58 -13.96 34.35 1.27
CA MET A 58 -14.51 33.00 1.06
C MET A 58 -16.04 33.10 1.01
N ARG A 59 -16.65 32.68 -0.10
CA ARG A 59 -18.10 32.58 -0.28
C ARG A 59 -18.57 31.14 -0.12
N LEU A 60 -19.59 30.96 0.69
CA LEU A 60 -20.40 29.76 0.79
C LEU A 60 -21.69 30.00 0.02
N ASP A 61 -21.94 29.22 -1.02
CA ASP A 61 -23.16 29.32 -1.83
C ASP A 61 -23.93 28.01 -1.79
N THR A 62 -25.10 28.03 -1.15
CA THR A 62 -26.00 26.87 -1.02
C THR A 62 -27.03 26.80 -2.14
N GLY A 63 -27.04 27.78 -3.07
CA GLY A 63 -27.99 27.85 -4.16
C GLY A 63 -29.43 28.09 -3.68
N ASP A 64 -30.39 27.45 -4.35
CA ASP A 64 -31.83 27.60 -4.06
C ASP A 64 -32.36 26.63 -3.00
N GLU A 65 -31.54 25.66 -2.56
CA GLU A 65 -31.90 24.71 -1.52
C GLU A 65 -31.30 25.12 -0.17
N ALA A 66 -32.03 24.87 0.91
CA ALA A 66 -31.47 25.07 2.24
C ALA A 66 -30.41 24.01 2.51
N ALA A 67 -29.24 24.42 3.00
CA ALA A 67 -28.19 23.51 3.42
C ALA A 67 -27.85 23.72 4.91
N LYS A 68 -27.33 22.67 5.52
CA LYS A 68 -26.78 22.68 6.88
C LYS A 68 -25.48 21.89 6.87
N GLY A 69 -24.41 22.49 7.35
CA GLY A 69 -23.12 21.82 7.43
C GLY A 69 -22.03 22.67 8.05
N ALA A 70 -20.81 22.17 7.94
CA ALA A 70 -19.62 22.83 8.39
C ALA A 70 -18.43 22.60 7.46
N LEU A 71 -17.52 23.57 7.47
CA LEU A 71 -16.16 23.45 6.98
C LEU A 71 -15.25 23.43 8.21
N SER A 72 -14.23 22.56 8.21
CA SER A 72 -13.33 22.43 9.35
C SER A 72 -11.88 22.30 8.88
N ARG A 73 -10.98 23.05 9.50
CA ARG A 73 -9.53 22.97 9.27
C ARG A 73 -8.83 22.61 10.58
N GLY A 74 -8.07 21.52 10.58
CA GLY A 74 -7.20 21.16 11.69
C GLY A 74 -6.03 22.14 11.84
N LEU A 75 -5.72 22.50 13.08
CA LEU A 75 -4.66 23.42 13.47
C LEU A 75 -3.81 22.78 14.56
N ALA A 76 -2.48 22.84 14.41
CA ALA A 76 -1.57 22.41 15.46
C ALA A 76 -1.40 23.55 16.47
N LEU A 77 -1.63 23.26 17.75
CA LEU A 77 -1.48 24.22 18.83
C LEU A 77 0.00 24.44 19.15
N THR A 78 0.45 25.69 19.22
CA THR A 78 1.85 26.04 19.51
C THR A 78 2.05 27.05 20.61
N ALA A 79 0.97 27.64 21.10
CA ALA A 79 0.95 28.62 22.15
C ALA A 79 -0.05 28.19 23.23
N PRO A 80 0.11 28.68 24.48
CA PRO A 80 -0.84 28.42 25.56
C PRO A 80 -2.20 29.09 25.32
N GLU A 81 -2.30 30.00 24.34
CA GLU A 81 -3.53 30.67 23.95
C GLU A 81 -3.58 30.79 22.43
N VAL A 82 -4.80 30.75 21.87
CA VAL A 82 -5.05 30.96 20.44
C VAL A 82 -6.01 32.11 20.27
N THR A 83 -5.63 33.08 19.43
CA THR A 83 -6.52 34.20 19.07
C THR A 83 -7.07 33.96 17.68
N VAL A 84 -8.39 33.97 17.54
CA VAL A 84 -9.07 33.93 16.25
C VAL A 84 -9.77 35.26 16.04
N SER A 85 -9.60 35.86 14.87
CA SER A 85 -10.44 36.97 14.42
C SER A 85 -10.98 36.70 13.01
N ALA A 86 -12.19 37.20 12.74
CA ALA A 86 -12.86 37.02 11.46
C ALA A 86 -13.87 38.14 11.20
N ARG A 87 -14.19 38.35 9.93
CA ARG A 87 -15.38 39.09 9.48
C ARG A 87 -16.31 38.15 8.74
N ALA A 88 -17.61 38.32 8.94
CA ALA A 88 -18.61 37.51 8.27
C ALA A 88 -19.82 38.34 7.85
N ARG A 89 -20.47 37.90 6.77
CA ARG A 89 -21.68 38.50 6.22
C ARG A 89 -22.63 37.43 5.75
N LEU A 90 -23.93 37.61 6.00
CA LEU A 90 -24.98 36.78 5.43
C LEU A 90 -25.68 37.52 4.28
N GLY A 91 -25.93 36.79 3.19
CA GLY A 91 -26.84 37.19 2.11
C GLY A 91 -28.27 36.81 2.43
N GLU A 92 -29.20 37.19 1.54
CA GLU A 92 -30.61 36.86 1.72
C GLU A 92 -30.85 35.34 1.76
N GLY A 93 -31.71 34.90 2.68
CA GLY A 93 -32.07 33.49 2.86
C GLY A 93 -31.15 32.69 3.80
N MET A 94 -29.92 33.16 4.07
CA MET A 94 -29.04 32.50 5.03
C MET A 94 -29.49 32.84 6.45
N GLN A 95 -29.55 31.82 7.30
CA GLN A 95 -30.10 31.96 8.66
C GLN A 95 -28.98 32.14 9.69
N VAL A 96 -27.90 31.38 9.57
CA VAL A 96 -26.77 31.45 10.51
C VAL A 96 -25.45 31.14 9.82
N LEU A 97 -24.41 31.83 10.25
CA LEU A 97 -23.01 31.52 9.99
C LEU A 97 -22.23 31.70 11.30
N THR A 98 -21.52 30.66 11.72
CA THR A 98 -20.69 30.70 12.93
C THR A 98 -19.24 30.33 12.60
N VAL A 99 -18.31 31.20 12.98
CA VAL A 99 -16.87 30.90 13.03
C VAL A 99 -16.55 30.50 14.47
N ALA A 100 -15.99 29.32 14.67
CA ALA A 100 -15.64 28.81 15.99
C ALA A 100 -14.29 28.10 15.99
N LEU A 101 -13.57 28.21 17.11
CA LEU A 101 -12.41 27.38 17.43
C LEU A 101 -12.88 26.21 18.29
N ASN A 102 -12.69 24.97 17.85
CA ASN A 102 -13.03 23.78 18.62
C ASN A 102 -11.75 23.13 19.13
N LEU A 103 -11.56 23.09 20.44
CA LEU A 103 -10.44 22.42 21.08
C LEU A 103 -10.80 20.96 21.34
N ILE A 104 -9.95 20.03 20.91
CA ILE A 104 -10.16 18.59 21.08
C ILE A 104 -9.18 18.04 22.11
N GLY A 105 -9.73 17.41 23.13
CA GLY A 105 -8.99 16.81 24.23
C GLY A 105 -9.65 17.09 25.59
N GLU A 106 -8.93 16.77 26.65
CA GLU A 106 -9.41 17.02 28.02
C GLU A 106 -9.54 18.53 28.28
N GLY A 107 -10.71 18.95 28.76
CA GLY A 107 -11.02 20.36 29.01
C GLY A 107 -11.29 21.19 27.74
N GLY A 108 -11.29 20.57 26.56
CA GLY A 108 -11.62 21.22 25.29
C GLY A 108 -13.10 21.58 25.15
N GLY A 109 -13.48 22.02 23.96
CA GLY A 109 -14.85 22.46 23.68
C GLY A 109 -14.96 23.37 22.46
N SER A 110 -16.18 23.78 22.14
CA SER A 110 -16.44 24.75 21.07
C SER A 110 -16.40 26.17 21.64
N HIS A 111 -15.61 27.04 21.00
CA HIS A 111 -15.45 28.44 21.35
C HIS A 111 -15.88 29.31 20.16
N PRO A 112 -17.17 29.71 20.09
CA PRO A 112 -17.65 30.61 19.05
C PRO A 112 -16.89 31.93 19.08
N VAL A 113 -16.37 32.35 17.93
CA VAL A 113 -15.62 33.60 17.73
C VAL A 113 -16.55 34.65 17.16
N LEU A 114 -17.36 34.27 16.18
CA LEU A 114 -18.32 35.14 15.51
C LEU A 114 -19.57 34.33 15.16
N THR A 115 -20.76 34.86 15.40
CA THR A 115 -22.03 34.27 14.97
C THR A 115 -22.91 35.34 14.37
N VAL A 116 -23.25 35.17 13.10
CA VAL A 116 -24.10 36.09 12.33
C VAL A 116 -25.44 35.40 12.09
N THR A 117 -26.54 36.03 12.48
CA THR A 117 -27.90 35.45 12.44
C THR A 117 -28.90 36.23 11.58
N ALA A 118 -28.45 37.31 10.94
CA ALA A 118 -29.29 38.12 10.06
C ALA A 118 -28.49 38.56 8.82
N PRO A 119 -29.12 38.59 7.63
CA PRO A 119 -28.54 39.21 6.43
C PRO A 119 -28.23 40.69 6.67
N GLY A 120 -27.18 41.22 6.03
CA GLY A 120 -26.88 42.65 6.12
C GLY A 120 -25.41 43.00 5.98
N GLU A 121 -24.95 43.93 6.83
CA GLU A 121 -23.59 44.44 6.85
C GLU A 121 -22.59 43.42 7.42
N TRP A 122 -21.30 43.62 7.11
CA TRP A 122 -20.21 42.83 7.68
C TRP A 122 -20.16 42.96 9.20
N GLN A 123 -20.07 41.82 9.89
CA GLN A 123 -19.86 41.74 11.33
C GLN A 123 -18.45 41.24 11.61
N THR A 124 -17.84 41.70 12.69
CA THR A 124 -16.47 41.33 13.10
C THR A 124 -16.52 40.63 14.45
N GLY A 125 -15.72 39.59 14.63
CA GLY A 125 -15.51 38.92 15.91
C GLY A 125 -14.03 38.62 16.13
N GLU A 126 -13.60 38.72 17.38
CA GLU A 126 -12.27 38.34 17.83
C GLU A 126 -12.37 37.66 19.18
N ARG A 127 -11.64 36.56 19.36
CA ARG A 127 -11.62 35.81 20.61
C ARG A 127 -10.28 35.15 20.84
N THR A 128 -9.70 35.38 22.00
CA THR A 128 -8.58 34.62 22.55
C THR A 128 -9.10 33.49 23.42
N VAL A 129 -8.58 32.28 23.20
CA VAL A 129 -8.97 31.05 23.89
C VAL A 129 -7.72 30.44 24.52
N ALA A 130 -7.73 30.29 25.85
CA ALA A 130 -6.69 29.56 26.55
C ALA A 130 -6.76 28.07 26.20
N ILE A 131 -5.60 27.45 25.96
CA ILE A 131 -5.47 26.04 25.60
C ILE A 131 -5.29 25.21 26.87
N PRO A 132 -6.24 24.33 27.21
CA PRO A 132 -6.09 23.40 28.32
C PRO A 132 -4.88 22.46 28.10
N PRO A 133 -4.15 22.08 29.16
CA PRO A 133 -2.98 21.18 29.06
C PRO A 133 -3.23 19.81 28.43
N GLY A 134 -4.50 19.38 28.29
CA GLY A 134 -4.89 18.13 27.64
C GLY A 134 -5.49 18.29 26.23
N CYS A 135 -5.50 19.50 25.68
CA CYS A 135 -5.95 19.75 24.31
C CYS A 135 -4.79 19.63 23.33
N GLY A 136 -4.92 18.68 22.39
CA GLY A 136 -3.88 18.42 21.38
C GLY A 136 -4.21 18.99 20.00
N MET A 137 -5.48 19.22 19.69
CA MET A 137 -5.93 19.81 18.43
C MET A 137 -6.81 21.03 18.64
N ALA A 138 -6.74 21.95 17.70
CA ALA A 138 -7.83 22.85 17.43
C ALA A 138 -8.39 22.62 16.02
N PHE A 139 -9.70 22.69 15.86
CA PHE A 139 -10.35 22.83 14.57
C PHE A 139 -10.92 24.23 14.46
N LEU A 140 -10.47 24.95 13.44
CA LEU A 140 -11.19 26.14 13.01
C LEU A 140 -12.36 25.69 12.16
N SER A 141 -13.57 26.01 12.60
CA SER A 141 -14.80 25.62 11.91
C SER A 141 -15.60 26.83 11.44
N VAL A 142 -16.23 26.69 10.28
CA VAL A 142 -17.24 27.60 9.75
C VAL A 142 -18.50 26.78 9.53
N SER A 143 -19.45 26.88 10.46
CA SER A 143 -20.75 26.21 10.36
C SER A 143 -21.81 27.16 9.82
N PHE A 144 -22.76 26.62 9.07
CA PHE A 144 -23.76 27.42 8.38
C PHE A 144 -25.11 26.71 8.29
N THR A 145 -26.19 27.48 8.24
CA THR A 145 -27.54 26.97 7.93
C THR A 145 -28.34 28.00 7.15
N GLY A 146 -29.03 27.56 6.10
CA GLY A 146 -29.95 28.39 5.31
C GLY A 146 -29.76 28.24 3.81
N ARG A 147 -30.41 29.12 3.06
CA ARG A 147 -30.40 29.18 1.59
C ARG A 147 -29.66 30.43 1.11
N GLY A 148 -28.94 30.37 0.01
CA GLY A 148 -28.28 31.52 -0.60
C GLY A 148 -26.80 31.60 -0.22
N GLN A 149 -26.32 32.80 0.09
CA GLN A 149 -24.88 33.08 0.17
C GLN A 149 -24.45 33.58 1.54
N ALA A 150 -23.26 33.18 1.98
CA ALA A 150 -22.57 33.73 3.14
C ALA A 150 -21.10 33.98 2.80
N TRP A 151 -20.49 34.95 3.46
CA TRP A 151 -19.08 35.28 3.25
C TRP A 151 -18.32 35.30 4.57
N VAL A 152 -17.08 34.82 4.53
CA VAL A 152 -16.08 34.96 5.59
C VAL A 152 -14.85 35.65 5.02
N ASP A 153 -14.38 36.68 5.71
CA ASP A 153 -13.20 37.47 5.34
C ASP A 153 -12.32 37.75 6.56
N GLU A 154 -11.09 38.19 6.32
CA GLU A 154 -10.11 38.57 7.36
C GLU A 154 -9.91 37.52 8.46
N LEU A 155 -10.11 36.24 8.13
CA LEU A 155 -9.90 35.15 9.08
C LEU A 155 -8.42 35.02 9.42
N ARG A 156 -8.09 35.30 10.68
CA ARG A 156 -6.74 35.20 11.25
C ARG A 156 -6.78 34.27 12.44
N VAL A 157 -5.74 33.47 12.56
CA VAL A 157 -5.50 32.63 13.73
C VAL A 157 -4.06 32.83 14.19
N GLU A 158 -3.89 33.25 15.44
CA GLU A 158 -2.59 33.45 16.08
C GLU A 158 -2.40 32.38 17.17
N GLY A 159 -1.15 31.97 17.40
CA GLY A 159 -0.83 30.94 18.40
C GLY A 159 -0.96 29.49 17.91
N VAL A 160 -1.26 29.31 16.62
CA VAL A 160 -1.29 27.99 15.95
C VAL A 160 -0.21 27.88 14.87
N LEU A 161 0.20 26.64 14.58
CA LEU A 161 1.03 26.30 13.45
C LEU A 161 0.16 25.69 12.35
N ASP A 162 0.17 26.33 11.20
CA ASP A 162 -0.22 25.67 9.96
C ASP A 162 0.96 24.82 9.51
N ALA A 163 1.02 23.59 10.03
CA ALA A 163 2.18 22.72 9.91
C ALA A 163 2.63 22.60 8.44
N ALA A 164 1.67 22.40 7.53
CA ALA A 164 1.93 22.35 6.10
C ALA A 164 2.72 23.59 5.65
N ARG A 165 2.26 24.81 5.94
CA ARG A 165 2.99 26.03 5.53
C ARG A 165 4.35 26.21 6.21
N ALA A 166 4.53 25.65 7.40
CA ALA A 166 5.77 25.77 8.16
C ALA A 166 6.85 24.74 7.78
N GLY A 167 6.63 23.94 6.72
CA GLY A 167 7.56 22.89 6.33
C GLY A 167 7.52 21.68 7.28
N LYS A 168 6.41 21.48 7.99
CA LYS A 168 6.21 20.37 8.93
C LYS A 168 4.95 19.61 8.58
N LEU A 169 5.03 18.30 8.40
CA LEU A 169 3.82 17.49 8.26
C LEU A 169 3.16 17.22 9.63
N ASN A 170 3.97 16.93 10.65
CA ASN A 170 3.47 16.59 11.99
C ASN A 170 4.51 16.89 13.08
N VAL A 171 4.05 17.38 14.23
CA VAL A 171 4.87 17.63 15.44
C VAL A 171 4.35 16.84 16.65
N PHE A 172 3.49 15.85 16.41
CA PHE A 172 2.91 14.95 17.41
C PHE A 172 2.35 15.68 18.63
N ALA A 173 1.52 16.69 18.38
CA ALA A 173 0.79 17.40 19.45
C ALA A 173 -0.43 16.61 19.98
N MET A 174 -0.71 15.43 19.41
CA MET A 174 -1.91 14.64 19.69
C MET A 174 -1.61 13.16 19.73
N PRO A 175 -2.40 12.34 20.45
CA PRO A 175 -2.41 10.89 20.26
C PRO A 175 -2.64 10.51 18.79
N PHE A 176 -2.10 9.37 18.39
CA PHE A 176 -2.41 8.79 17.08
C PHE A 176 -3.92 8.63 16.89
N GLY A 177 -4.44 9.00 15.72
CA GLY A 177 -5.85 8.82 15.38
C GLY A 177 -6.22 7.35 15.20
N TYR A 178 -5.25 6.50 14.87
CA TYR A 178 -5.38 5.06 14.83
C TYR A 178 -4.01 4.37 15.00
N ALA A 179 -4.04 3.13 15.46
CA ALA A 179 -2.91 2.20 15.47
C ALA A 179 -3.40 0.79 15.10
N TYR A 180 -2.53 -0.04 14.52
CA TYR A 180 -2.85 -1.41 14.13
C TYR A 180 -1.62 -2.33 14.22
N GLY A 181 -1.87 -3.64 14.23
CA GLY A 181 -0.81 -4.65 14.35
C GLY A 181 -0.11 -4.56 15.70
N SER A 182 1.20 -4.74 15.73
CA SER A 182 2.00 -4.65 16.97
C SER A 182 2.06 -3.24 17.58
N PHE A 183 1.65 -2.21 16.83
CA PHE A 183 1.65 -0.82 17.32
C PHE A 183 0.36 -0.48 18.09
N ASP A 184 -0.70 -1.29 17.98
CA ASP A 184 -1.93 -1.06 18.73
C ASP A 184 -1.65 -1.09 20.25
N LYS A 185 -2.04 -0.02 20.96
CA LYS A 185 -1.73 0.25 22.38
C LYS A 185 -0.24 0.47 22.72
N HIS A 186 0.63 0.37 21.74
CA HIS A 186 2.09 0.50 21.86
C HIS A 186 2.64 1.77 21.19
N ALA A 187 1.80 2.46 20.43
CA ALA A 187 2.08 3.78 19.88
C ALA A 187 1.34 4.84 20.70
N THR A 188 2.09 5.69 21.39
CA THR A 188 1.57 6.78 22.23
C THR A 188 2.17 8.11 21.80
N VAL A 189 1.57 9.21 22.28
CA VAL A 189 2.12 10.54 22.09
C VAL A 189 2.11 11.26 23.43
N ALA A 190 3.28 11.77 23.83
CA ALA A 190 3.47 12.50 25.07
C ALA A 190 4.53 13.59 24.87
N GLU A 191 4.34 14.73 25.52
CA GLU A 191 5.31 15.85 25.49
C GLU A 191 5.69 16.32 24.07
N GLY A 192 4.75 16.25 23.12
CA GLY A 192 4.99 16.65 21.72
C GLY A 192 5.84 15.65 20.92
N MET A 193 5.86 14.38 21.31
CA MET A 193 6.61 13.32 20.63
C MET A 193 5.77 12.06 20.56
N ALA A 194 5.81 11.38 19.41
CA ALA A 194 5.35 10.00 19.33
C ALA A 194 6.39 9.06 19.94
N HIS A 195 5.94 8.11 20.75
CA HIS A 195 6.73 6.98 21.22
C HIS A 195 6.07 5.69 20.75
N ILE A 196 6.81 4.88 19.99
CA ILE A 196 6.36 3.59 19.48
C ILE A 196 7.25 2.52 20.11
N GLU A 197 6.70 1.74 21.03
CA GLU A 197 7.38 0.65 21.75
C GLU A 197 6.65 -0.68 21.51
N ALA A 198 7.01 -1.37 20.42
CA ALA A 198 6.37 -2.58 19.96
C ALA A 198 7.35 -3.77 19.93
N ALA A 199 6.84 -4.97 20.25
CA ALA A 199 7.63 -6.20 20.27
C ALA A 199 8.19 -6.59 18.89
N ASP A 200 7.56 -6.13 17.81
CA ASP A 200 8.03 -6.28 16.44
C ASP A 200 7.60 -5.12 15.54
N GLY A 201 8.20 -5.01 14.36
CA GLY A 201 7.86 -4.02 13.34
C GLY A 201 6.62 -4.32 12.47
N ARG A 202 5.68 -5.17 12.91
CA ARG A 202 4.48 -5.57 12.14
C ARG A 202 3.24 -4.75 12.53
N GLY A 203 3.35 -3.43 12.42
CA GLY A 203 2.29 -2.51 12.80
C GLY A 203 2.47 -1.12 12.19
N GLY A 204 1.48 -0.27 12.43
CA GLY A 204 1.53 1.13 12.05
C GLY A 204 0.61 2.00 12.90
N ALA A 205 0.90 3.29 12.96
CA ALA A 205 0.11 4.29 13.69
C ALA A 205 0.16 5.64 12.96
N GLY A 206 -0.97 6.35 12.91
CA GLY A 206 -1.06 7.56 12.11
C GLY A 206 -2.28 8.42 12.35
N TYR A 207 -2.57 9.26 11.37
CA TYR A 207 -3.63 10.26 11.40
C TYR A 207 -4.36 10.27 10.06
N VAL A 208 -5.67 10.47 10.14
CA VAL A 208 -6.51 10.76 8.98
C VAL A 208 -6.86 12.24 9.02
N TYR A 209 -6.38 13.01 8.04
CA TYR A 209 -6.68 14.43 7.91
C TYR A 209 -6.32 14.92 6.51
N THR A 210 -6.93 16.01 6.08
CA THR A 210 -6.65 16.59 4.77
C THR A 210 -5.54 17.64 4.84
N ALA A 211 -4.58 17.59 3.90
CA ALA A 211 -3.57 18.62 3.73
C ALA A 211 -3.17 18.79 2.26
N ASP A 212 -2.68 19.98 1.93
CA ASP A 212 -2.06 20.30 0.65
C ASP A 212 -0.54 20.40 0.86
N LEU A 213 0.19 19.47 0.24
CA LEU A 213 1.65 19.39 0.26
C LEU A 213 2.29 19.85 -1.05
N SER A 214 1.55 20.48 -1.97
CA SER A 214 2.08 20.90 -3.28
C SER A 214 3.27 21.86 -3.16
N ALA A 215 3.31 22.71 -2.13
CA ALA A 215 4.46 23.58 -1.86
C ALA A 215 5.75 22.81 -1.49
N PHE A 216 5.64 21.53 -1.12
CA PHE A 216 6.74 20.63 -0.76
C PHE A 216 6.88 19.48 -1.77
N ALA A 217 6.25 19.59 -2.94
CA ALA A 217 6.22 18.58 -3.98
C ALA A 217 7.61 18.01 -4.31
N GLU A 218 8.62 18.89 -4.40
CA GLU A 218 10.01 18.54 -4.74
C GLU A 218 10.91 18.28 -3.52
N GLN A 219 10.37 18.38 -2.30
CA GLN A 219 11.13 18.17 -1.06
C GLN A 219 10.98 16.73 -0.57
N CYS A 220 11.98 16.26 0.17
CA CYS A 220 11.94 14.97 0.86
C CYS A 220 11.26 15.11 2.21
N PRO A 221 10.32 14.22 2.59
CA PRO A 221 9.83 14.20 3.96
C PRO A 221 10.93 13.70 4.90
N THR A 222 11.17 14.41 5.99
CA THR A 222 12.17 14.06 6.99
C THR A 222 11.53 13.50 8.25
N LEU A 223 12.26 12.65 8.98
CA LEU A 223 11.85 12.19 10.31
C LEU A 223 12.89 12.61 11.35
N THR A 224 12.49 13.34 12.39
CA THR A 224 13.37 13.62 13.53
C THR A 224 13.17 12.57 14.61
N VAL A 225 14.13 11.64 14.73
CA VAL A 225 14.00 10.39 15.50
C VAL A 225 15.10 10.25 16.55
N LYS A 226 14.76 9.70 17.70
CA LYS A 226 15.67 9.18 18.73
C LYS A 226 15.29 7.73 19.02
N LEU A 227 16.28 6.86 19.25
CA LEU A 227 16.03 5.45 19.56
C LEU A 227 15.76 5.27 21.06
N GLY A 228 14.87 4.35 21.39
CA GLY A 228 14.76 3.82 22.74
C GLY A 228 15.66 2.60 22.94
N PRO A 229 15.90 2.19 24.19
CA PRO A 229 16.84 1.12 24.54
C PRO A 229 16.44 -0.26 23.97
N ALA A 230 15.14 -0.50 23.74
CA ALA A 230 14.65 -1.77 23.23
C ALA A 230 14.72 -1.88 21.70
N ASN A 231 15.11 -0.82 20.98
CA ASN A 231 15.05 -0.82 19.52
C ASN A 231 16.07 -1.80 18.92
N ARG A 232 15.60 -2.66 18.02
CA ARG A 232 16.43 -3.52 17.17
C ARG A 232 16.10 -3.37 15.69
N ALA A 233 14.97 -2.73 15.37
CA ALA A 233 14.60 -2.40 14.01
C ALA A 233 15.66 -1.53 13.32
N SER A 234 15.98 -1.90 12.08
CA SER A 234 16.93 -1.17 11.24
C SER A 234 16.26 -0.07 10.40
N ARG A 235 14.93 -0.14 10.25
CA ARG A 235 14.15 0.73 9.37
C ARG A 235 12.81 1.14 9.98
N LEU A 236 12.34 2.30 9.56
CA LEU A 236 10.98 2.79 9.79
C LEU A 236 10.43 3.34 8.47
N ARG A 237 9.12 3.25 8.25
CA ARG A 237 8.44 3.79 7.07
C ARG A 237 7.53 4.95 7.43
N LEU A 238 7.51 5.98 6.59
CA LEU A 238 6.43 6.95 6.51
C LEU A 238 5.60 6.63 5.28
N ILE A 239 4.28 6.58 5.45
CA ILE A 239 3.33 6.38 4.36
C ILE A 239 2.42 7.59 4.32
N LEU A 240 2.33 8.22 3.15
CA LEU A 240 1.38 9.28 2.83
C LEU A 240 0.25 8.67 2.02
N ASP A 241 -0.99 8.93 2.40
CA ASP A 241 -2.17 8.47 1.71
C ASP A 241 -2.91 9.70 1.14
N ASP A 242 -3.27 9.70 -0.15
CA ASP A 242 -4.05 10.77 -0.76
C ASP A 242 -5.56 10.46 -0.76
N ALA A 243 -6.37 11.43 -1.20
CA ALA A 243 -7.82 11.31 -1.25
C ALA A 243 -8.34 10.30 -2.30
N SER A 244 -7.49 9.84 -3.22
CA SER A 244 -7.82 8.76 -4.18
C SER A 244 -7.54 7.36 -3.62
N GLY A 245 -6.86 7.28 -2.46
CA GLY A 245 -6.35 6.04 -1.89
C GLY A 245 -4.98 5.63 -2.43
N SER A 246 -4.37 6.46 -3.28
CA SER A 246 -2.98 6.25 -3.72
C SER A 246 -2.04 6.50 -2.55
N LYS A 247 -0.94 5.74 -2.51
CA LYS A 247 0.01 5.76 -1.41
C LYS A 247 1.40 6.09 -1.88
N ARG A 248 2.11 6.90 -1.12
CA ARG A 248 3.53 7.16 -1.29
C ARG A 248 4.30 6.77 -0.04
N GLN A 249 5.35 5.98 -0.21
CA GLN A 249 6.07 5.36 0.89
C GLN A 249 7.53 5.81 0.92
N PHE A 250 8.03 6.05 2.13
CA PHE A 250 9.39 6.53 2.37
C PHE A 250 10.04 5.64 3.44
N GLU A 251 11.18 5.04 3.12
CA GLU A 251 11.95 4.23 4.08
C GLU A 251 13.08 5.06 4.71
N TYR A 252 13.25 4.93 6.03
CA TYR A 252 14.29 5.61 6.79
C TYR A 252 15.18 4.60 7.48
N GLY A 253 16.50 4.75 7.35
CA GLY A 253 17.47 3.95 8.08
C GLY A 253 17.65 4.48 9.50
N LEU A 254 17.36 3.64 10.50
CA LEU A 254 17.45 4.02 11.91
C LEU A 254 18.88 4.04 12.45
N GLY A 255 19.85 3.49 11.71
CA GLY A 255 21.26 3.44 12.12
C GLY A 255 21.96 4.80 12.27
N ALA A 256 21.38 5.87 11.74
CA ALA A 256 21.88 7.24 11.95
C ALA A 256 21.29 7.94 13.19
N ALA A 257 20.27 7.35 13.82
CA ALA A 257 19.71 7.83 15.08
C ALA A 257 20.43 7.19 16.28
N SER A 258 20.36 7.84 17.44
CA SER A 258 20.99 7.38 18.68
C SER A 258 19.98 7.35 19.82
N ALA A 259 20.36 6.73 20.94
CA ALA A 259 19.56 6.76 22.16
C ALA A 259 19.61 8.10 22.91
N GLU A 260 20.66 8.91 22.68
CA GLU A 260 20.93 10.12 23.46
C GLU A 260 20.33 11.38 22.83
N THR A 261 20.37 11.46 21.50
CA THR A 261 20.01 12.68 20.76
C THR A 261 19.11 12.38 19.57
N PHE A 262 18.22 13.33 19.28
CA PHE A 262 17.40 13.29 18.07
C PHE A 262 18.26 13.58 16.84
N ALA A 263 18.14 12.72 15.83
CA ALA A 263 18.72 12.91 14.50
C ALA A 263 17.60 13.15 13.47
N THR A 264 17.83 14.03 12.51
CA THR A 264 16.93 14.20 11.37
C THR A 264 17.36 13.26 10.25
N LEU A 265 16.47 12.33 9.92
CA LEU A 265 16.64 11.30 8.91
C LEU A 265 15.98 11.75 7.61
N LEU A 266 16.68 11.50 6.51
CA LEU A 266 16.15 11.60 5.15
C LEU A 266 15.77 10.21 4.64
N PRO A 267 14.84 10.10 3.68
CA PRO A 267 14.47 8.82 3.10
C PRO A 267 15.69 8.20 2.38
N LEU A 268 15.84 6.89 2.48
CA LEU A 268 17.01 6.15 1.98
C LEU A 268 17.22 6.36 0.47
N ASP A 269 16.13 6.48 -0.28
CA ASP A 269 16.10 6.67 -1.73
C ASP A 269 15.98 8.14 -2.16
N GLY A 270 15.88 9.08 -1.21
CA GLY A 270 15.78 10.50 -1.52
C GLY A 270 14.52 10.89 -2.31
N ARG A 271 13.45 10.09 -2.26
CA ARG A 271 12.21 10.41 -2.98
C ARG A 271 11.57 11.69 -2.43
N PRO A 272 11.09 12.58 -3.32
CA PRO A 272 10.33 13.75 -2.90
C PRO A 272 8.86 13.40 -2.66
N VAL A 273 8.07 14.35 -2.14
CA VAL A 273 6.63 14.17 -1.86
C VAL A 273 5.80 13.89 -3.12
N SER A 274 6.16 14.44 -4.28
CA SER A 274 5.47 14.15 -5.54
C SER A 274 6.18 13.06 -6.34
N PRO A 275 5.47 12.28 -7.17
CA PRO A 275 6.11 11.37 -8.11
C PRO A 275 7.13 12.10 -8.99
N ALA A 276 8.36 11.60 -9.04
CA ALA A 276 9.44 12.24 -9.77
C ALA A 276 9.32 12.10 -11.29
N VAL A 277 8.75 10.97 -11.70
CA VAL A 277 8.75 10.48 -13.08
C VAL A 277 7.45 9.72 -13.32
N ALA A 278 7.02 9.69 -14.59
CA ALA A 278 5.80 9.02 -14.99
C ALA A 278 5.80 7.50 -14.70
N ASP A 279 6.99 6.89 -14.58
CA ASP A 279 7.11 5.44 -14.42
C ASP A 279 7.17 4.99 -12.95
N GLU A 280 7.02 5.91 -11.99
CA GLU A 280 6.94 5.54 -10.57
C GLU A 280 5.63 4.75 -10.31
N PRO A 281 5.68 3.68 -9.49
CA PRO A 281 4.51 2.83 -9.23
C PRO A 281 3.35 3.59 -8.56
N ASP A 282 3.65 4.73 -7.96
CA ASP A 282 2.76 5.64 -7.27
C ASP A 282 2.54 6.96 -8.04
N GLN A 283 2.64 6.95 -9.38
CA GLN A 283 2.39 8.11 -10.25
C GLN A 283 1.03 8.79 -9.99
N ALA A 284 0.03 8.05 -9.52
CA ALA A 284 -1.30 8.58 -9.24
C ALA A 284 -1.39 9.39 -7.93
N PHE A 285 -0.33 9.42 -7.11
CA PHE A 285 -0.33 10.14 -5.84
C PHE A 285 -0.42 11.66 -6.05
N ASP A 286 -1.45 12.29 -5.49
CA ASP A 286 -1.69 13.73 -5.54
C ASP A 286 -1.30 14.42 -4.22
N PRO A 287 -0.16 15.14 -4.17
CA PRO A 287 0.29 15.84 -2.96
C PRO A 287 -0.66 16.97 -2.54
N ALA A 288 -1.50 17.51 -3.46
CA ALA A 288 -2.44 18.58 -3.16
C ALA A 288 -3.64 18.08 -2.35
N ARG A 289 -3.80 16.76 -2.24
CA ARG A 289 -4.97 16.10 -1.67
C ARG A 289 -4.57 14.98 -0.72
N LEU A 290 -3.60 15.24 0.15
CA LEU A 290 -3.27 14.32 1.23
C LEU A 290 -4.54 14.05 2.06
N ASN A 291 -4.78 12.80 2.42
CA ASN A 291 -5.88 12.33 3.27
C ASN A 291 -5.39 11.72 4.60
N GLY A 292 -4.08 11.49 4.73
CA GLY A 292 -3.48 11.12 6.00
C GLY A 292 -2.01 10.74 5.85
N HIS A 293 -1.41 10.42 6.99
CA HIS A 293 -0.11 9.76 7.02
C HIS A 293 -0.03 8.78 8.19
N HIS A 294 0.88 7.82 8.08
CA HIS A 294 1.22 6.95 9.20
C HIS A 294 2.67 6.53 9.19
N LEU A 295 3.18 6.24 10.38
CA LEU A 295 4.43 5.55 10.60
C LEU A 295 4.17 4.04 10.61
N GLN A 296 5.03 3.27 9.97
CA GLN A 296 4.91 1.81 9.87
C GLN A 296 6.26 1.16 10.13
N GLY A 297 6.28 0.02 10.82
CA GLY A 297 7.49 -0.79 10.96
C GLY A 297 7.90 -1.46 9.64
N ALA A 298 9.10 -2.05 9.61
CA ALA A 298 9.65 -2.68 8.41
C ALA A 298 9.13 -4.11 8.13
N TRP A 299 8.29 -4.65 9.02
CA TRP A 299 7.78 -6.03 8.99
C TRP A 299 8.86 -7.13 9.03
N ASP A 300 10.08 -6.80 9.43
CA ASP A 300 11.21 -7.73 9.58
C ASP A 300 11.14 -8.59 10.86
N GLY A 301 10.23 -8.27 11.78
CA GLY A 301 10.05 -8.98 13.04
C GLY A 301 10.92 -8.44 14.19
N GLU A 302 11.73 -7.42 13.94
CA GLU A 302 12.59 -6.82 14.96
C GLU A 302 11.80 -5.86 15.86
N PRO A 303 12.08 -5.84 17.18
CA PRO A 303 11.51 -4.86 18.10
C PRO A 303 11.72 -3.41 17.67
N VAL A 304 10.67 -2.60 17.78
CA VAL A 304 10.69 -1.16 17.48
C VAL A 304 10.53 -0.39 18.78
N ASP A 305 11.47 0.50 19.08
CA ASP A 305 11.39 1.42 20.21
C ASP A 305 11.94 2.77 19.76
N VAL A 306 11.06 3.67 19.30
CA VAL A 306 11.47 4.94 18.69
C VAL A 306 10.66 6.10 19.23
N TYR A 307 11.34 7.22 19.42
CA TYR A 307 10.75 8.52 19.71
C TYR A 307 10.81 9.36 18.43
N VAL A 308 9.67 9.83 17.93
CA VAL A 308 9.58 10.69 16.75
C VAL A 308 9.04 12.04 17.19
N ARG A 309 9.88 13.08 17.05
CA ARG A 309 9.54 14.45 17.44
C ARG A 309 8.81 15.19 16.33
N GLU A 310 9.18 14.92 15.09
CA GLU A 310 8.70 15.70 13.95
C GLU A 310 8.77 14.90 12.65
N ILE A 311 7.79 15.14 11.79
CA ILE A 311 7.83 14.85 10.36
C ILE A 311 7.94 16.19 9.64
N GLY A 312 9.05 16.44 8.97
CA GLY A 312 9.35 17.71 8.29
C GLY A 312 9.49 17.57 6.78
N PHE A 313 9.90 18.64 6.12
CA PHE A 313 10.32 18.63 4.73
C PHE A 313 11.69 19.30 4.59
N ALA A 314 12.55 18.74 3.72
CA ALA A 314 13.84 19.31 3.40
C ALA A 314 14.15 19.17 1.91
N PRO A 315 14.90 20.11 1.31
CA PRO A 315 15.40 19.92 -0.05
C PRO A 315 16.28 18.67 -0.12
N ALA A 316 16.24 17.97 -1.26
CA ALA A 316 17.14 16.85 -1.50
C ALA A 316 18.59 17.34 -1.54
N THR A 317 19.49 16.61 -0.89
CA THR A 317 20.93 16.88 -1.03
C THR A 317 21.43 16.41 -2.40
N PRO A 318 22.58 16.89 -2.90
CA PRO A 318 23.16 16.40 -4.14
C PRO A 318 23.35 14.87 -4.16
N GLU A 319 23.72 14.28 -3.02
CA GLU A 319 23.89 12.83 -2.87
C GLU A 319 22.55 12.09 -3.00
N LEU A 320 21.47 12.65 -2.45
CA LEU A 320 20.13 12.07 -2.58
C LEU A 320 19.59 12.19 -4.00
N LEU A 321 19.85 13.30 -4.69
CA LEU A 321 19.49 13.46 -6.11
C LEU A 321 20.21 12.41 -6.98
N ALA A 322 21.48 12.13 -6.69
CA ALA A 322 22.22 11.07 -7.37
C ALA A 322 21.62 9.68 -7.09
N ARG A 323 21.23 9.38 -5.85
CA ARG A 323 20.55 8.12 -5.50
C ARG A 323 19.19 7.98 -6.18
N ARG A 324 18.39 9.04 -6.23
CA ARG A 324 17.11 9.10 -6.95
C ARG A 324 17.31 8.76 -8.43
N ALA A 325 18.31 9.34 -9.07
CA ALA A 325 18.62 9.05 -10.47
C ALA A 325 18.95 7.57 -10.70
N THR A 326 19.76 6.96 -9.81
CA THR A 326 20.05 5.52 -9.86
C THR A 326 18.80 4.66 -9.67
N ALA A 327 17.98 4.95 -8.65
CA ALA A 327 16.75 4.19 -8.38
C ALA A 327 15.75 4.27 -9.54
N VAL A 328 15.59 5.45 -10.16
CA VAL A 328 14.75 5.62 -11.35
C VAL A 328 15.29 4.82 -12.53
N ALA A 329 16.62 4.80 -12.74
CA ALA A 329 17.23 4.02 -13.81
C ALA A 329 17.03 2.51 -13.60
N GLU A 330 17.13 2.02 -12.36
CA GLU A 330 16.87 0.61 -12.02
C GLU A 330 15.40 0.22 -12.23
N LEU A 331 14.46 1.09 -11.82
CA LEU A 331 13.03 0.88 -12.05
C LEU A 331 12.71 0.82 -13.54
N ARG A 332 13.26 1.73 -14.35
CA ARG A 332 13.09 1.72 -15.81
C ARG A 332 13.64 0.46 -16.45
N ARG A 333 14.86 0.05 -16.08
CA ARG A 333 15.44 -1.21 -16.58
C ARG A 333 14.57 -2.41 -16.20
N GLY A 334 14.08 -2.48 -14.96
CA GLY A 334 13.18 -3.53 -14.51
C GLY A 334 11.85 -3.56 -15.28
N ALA A 335 11.29 -2.39 -15.57
CA ALA A 335 10.07 -2.24 -16.37
C ALA A 335 10.29 -2.65 -17.84
N GLU A 336 11.41 -2.25 -18.45
CA GLU A 336 11.79 -2.65 -19.80
C GLU A 336 12.01 -4.16 -19.91
N GLU A 337 12.73 -4.76 -18.97
CA GLU A 337 12.91 -6.21 -18.89
C GLU A 337 11.58 -6.94 -18.69
N ALA A 338 10.69 -6.43 -17.84
CA ALA A 338 9.36 -7.01 -17.65
C ALA A 338 8.50 -6.91 -18.91
N ALA A 339 8.53 -5.77 -19.60
CA ALA A 339 7.84 -5.57 -20.87
C ALA A 339 8.39 -6.49 -21.97
N GLU A 340 9.71 -6.68 -22.02
CA GLU A 340 10.35 -7.61 -22.95
C GLU A 340 10.00 -9.06 -22.63
N ARG A 341 10.06 -9.48 -21.36
CA ARG A 341 9.60 -10.82 -20.94
C ARG A 341 8.14 -11.06 -21.33
N ARG A 342 7.28 -10.04 -21.17
CA ARG A 342 5.87 -10.12 -21.60
C ARG A 342 5.73 -10.26 -23.11
N ARG A 343 6.45 -9.45 -23.90
CA ARG A 343 6.48 -9.58 -25.37
C ARG A 343 6.95 -10.97 -25.81
N GLN A 344 7.99 -11.51 -25.18
CA GLN A 344 8.50 -12.86 -25.47
C GLN A 344 7.48 -13.94 -25.08
N ALA A 345 6.80 -13.80 -23.94
CA ALA A 345 5.74 -14.72 -23.52
C ALA A 345 4.56 -14.69 -24.50
N ASP A 346 4.10 -13.49 -24.91
CA ASP A 346 3.02 -13.30 -25.88
C ASP A 346 3.41 -13.87 -27.26
N ALA A 347 4.64 -13.62 -27.72
CA ALA A 347 5.15 -14.18 -28.98
C ALA A 347 5.24 -15.71 -28.94
N ARG A 348 5.75 -16.28 -27.84
CA ARG A 348 5.81 -17.73 -27.63
C ARG A 348 4.41 -18.35 -27.60
N ARG A 349 3.46 -17.69 -26.92
CA ARG A 349 2.05 -18.10 -26.89
C ARG A 349 1.45 -18.11 -28.30
N GLU A 350 1.65 -17.05 -29.08
CA GLU A 350 1.15 -16.97 -30.45
C GLU A 350 1.76 -18.05 -31.35
N GLN A 351 3.07 -18.27 -31.22
CA GLN A 351 3.78 -19.31 -31.95
C GLN A 351 3.20 -20.70 -31.65
N MET A 352 2.99 -21.04 -30.37
CA MET A 352 2.41 -22.34 -29.99
C MET A 352 0.99 -22.53 -30.53
N LEU A 353 0.19 -21.46 -30.60
CA LEU A 353 -1.19 -21.53 -31.10
C LEU A 353 -1.25 -21.65 -32.63
N THR A 354 -0.23 -21.14 -33.32
CA THR A 354 -0.14 -21.18 -34.79
C THR A 354 0.56 -22.45 -35.28
N ASP A 355 1.76 -22.72 -34.79
CA ASP A 355 2.66 -23.78 -35.29
C ASP A 355 2.45 -25.12 -34.58
N GLY A 356 1.77 -25.09 -33.43
CA GLY A 356 1.62 -26.23 -32.54
C GLY A 356 2.61 -26.20 -31.38
N ALA A 357 2.18 -26.76 -30.25
CA ALA A 357 2.98 -26.89 -29.05
C ALA A 357 3.90 -28.13 -29.13
N PRO A 358 5.09 -28.09 -28.50
CA PRO A 358 5.91 -29.29 -28.35
C PRO A 358 5.25 -30.26 -27.38
N HIS A 359 5.33 -31.56 -27.67
CA HIS A 359 4.81 -32.64 -26.83
C HIS A 359 5.94 -33.48 -26.23
N PRO A 360 6.67 -32.99 -25.21
CA PRO A 360 7.81 -33.70 -24.65
C PRO A 360 7.40 -34.98 -23.91
N ALA A 361 8.26 -35.99 -23.90
CA ALA A 361 7.97 -37.29 -23.28
C ALA A 361 7.70 -37.20 -21.76
N ASP A 362 8.27 -36.20 -21.08
CA ASP A 362 8.05 -35.88 -19.67
C ASP A 362 7.04 -34.73 -19.46
N GLY A 363 6.27 -34.41 -20.51
CA GLY A 363 5.23 -33.37 -20.49
C GLY A 363 4.08 -33.67 -19.52
N PRO A 364 3.23 -32.65 -19.26
CA PRO A 364 1.95 -32.80 -18.57
C PRO A 364 1.12 -33.94 -19.15
N ASP A 365 0.52 -34.73 -18.27
CA ASP A 365 -0.16 -35.96 -18.63
C ASP A 365 -1.67 -35.75 -18.69
N VAL A 366 -2.29 -36.16 -19.78
CA VAL A 366 -3.75 -36.21 -19.89
C VAL A 366 -4.27 -37.44 -19.17
N GLN A 367 -4.89 -37.23 -18.01
CA GLN A 367 -5.36 -38.32 -17.14
C GLN A 367 -6.77 -38.79 -17.49
N ARG A 368 -7.63 -37.88 -17.95
CA ARG A 368 -9.04 -38.19 -18.20
C ARG A 368 -9.66 -37.25 -19.22
N VAL A 369 -10.48 -37.81 -20.11
CA VAL A 369 -11.46 -37.09 -20.94
C VAL A 369 -12.84 -37.63 -20.59
N SER A 370 -13.81 -36.76 -20.33
CA SER A 370 -15.17 -37.18 -20.01
C SER A 370 -16.19 -36.11 -20.39
N PRO A 371 -17.43 -36.48 -20.76
CA PRO A 371 -18.49 -35.53 -20.99
C PRO A 371 -18.99 -35.01 -19.65
N VAL A 372 -19.32 -33.72 -19.57
CA VAL A 372 -20.02 -33.12 -18.42
C VAL A 372 -21.39 -32.57 -18.80
N ALA A 373 -21.60 -32.35 -20.09
CA ALA A 373 -22.87 -32.09 -20.75
C ALA A 373 -22.78 -32.64 -22.18
N SER A 374 -23.90 -32.66 -22.91
CA SER A 374 -23.90 -33.13 -24.30
C SER A 374 -22.96 -32.33 -25.21
N ASP A 375 -22.71 -31.06 -24.91
CA ASP A 375 -21.86 -30.14 -25.66
C ASP A 375 -20.62 -29.69 -24.87
N ILE A 376 -20.25 -30.37 -23.78
CA ILE A 376 -19.07 -29.99 -22.98
C ILE A 376 -18.24 -31.22 -22.62
N LEU A 377 -16.96 -31.19 -23.03
CA LEU A 377 -15.94 -32.15 -22.62
C LEU A 377 -15.08 -31.58 -21.51
N ALA A 378 -14.85 -32.37 -20.47
CA ALA A 378 -13.84 -32.09 -19.44
C ALA A 378 -12.57 -32.89 -19.73
N LEU A 379 -11.44 -32.18 -19.81
CA LEU A 379 -10.09 -32.70 -19.98
C LEU A 379 -9.30 -32.46 -18.69
N THR A 380 -8.90 -33.53 -18.01
CA THR A 380 -8.07 -33.46 -16.80
C THR A 380 -6.61 -33.66 -17.17
N VAL A 381 -5.79 -32.63 -16.94
CA VAL A 381 -4.35 -32.64 -17.22
C VAL A 381 -3.60 -32.45 -15.91
N GLN A 382 -2.62 -33.30 -15.63
CA GLN A 382 -1.73 -33.13 -14.49
C GLN A 382 -0.37 -32.64 -15.00
N GLU A 383 0.02 -31.43 -14.60
CA GLU A 383 1.40 -31.00 -14.78
C GLU A 383 2.27 -31.55 -13.66
N ARG A 384 3.45 -32.06 -14.03
CA ARG A 384 4.47 -32.54 -13.10
C ARG A 384 3.96 -33.61 -12.11
N TRP A 385 4.86 -34.11 -11.28
CA TRP A 385 4.51 -34.90 -10.10
C TRP A 385 5.56 -34.68 -9.02
N VAL A 386 5.18 -34.91 -7.77
CA VAL A 386 6.15 -34.98 -6.67
C VAL A 386 6.68 -36.40 -6.63
N THR A 387 7.98 -36.57 -6.73
CA THR A 387 8.66 -37.79 -6.27
C THR A 387 8.88 -37.62 -4.79
N PRO A 388 8.17 -38.38 -3.92
CA PRO A 388 8.31 -38.23 -2.49
C PRO A 388 9.77 -38.41 -2.08
N GLY A 389 10.22 -37.54 -1.17
CA GLY A 389 11.45 -37.75 -0.45
C GLY A 389 11.43 -39.11 0.26
N GLY A 390 12.57 -39.78 0.29
CA GLY A 390 12.74 -41.03 1.02
C GLY A 390 13.60 -40.84 2.26
N GLN A 391 13.58 -41.81 3.15
CA GLN A 391 14.61 -41.97 4.17
C GLN A 391 15.45 -43.19 3.84
N ARG A 392 16.78 -43.06 3.92
CA ARG A 392 17.70 -44.20 3.77
C ARG A 392 18.77 -44.13 4.86
N PRO A 393 19.27 -45.28 5.35
CA PRO A 393 20.46 -45.28 6.20
C PRO A 393 21.57 -44.47 5.55
N TYR A 394 22.19 -43.59 6.32
CA TYR A 394 23.30 -42.78 5.86
C TYR A 394 24.61 -43.54 6.10
N GLU A 395 25.27 -43.89 5.01
CA GLU A 395 26.63 -44.43 5.01
C GLU A 395 27.55 -43.32 4.48
N PRO A 396 28.40 -42.71 5.35
CA PRO A 396 29.33 -41.67 4.92
C PRO A 396 30.22 -42.16 3.79
N GLN A 397 30.31 -41.40 2.71
CA GLN A 397 31.21 -41.67 1.59
C GLN A 397 32.28 -40.59 1.48
N GLU A 398 33.37 -40.90 0.78
CA GLU A 398 34.42 -39.93 0.51
C GLU A 398 33.84 -38.71 -0.25
N GLY A 399 34.12 -37.51 0.26
CA GLY A 399 33.62 -36.25 -0.30
C GLY A 399 32.28 -35.76 0.25
N ASP A 400 31.66 -36.50 1.18
CA ASP A 400 30.53 -35.99 1.96
C ASP A 400 30.98 -34.87 2.91
N GLU A 401 30.24 -33.77 2.89
CA GLU A 401 30.38 -32.66 3.82
C GLU A 401 29.07 -32.50 4.60
N VAL A 402 29.13 -32.66 5.92
CA VAL A 402 27.97 -32.40 6.79
C VAL A 402 28.04 -30.96 7.27
N ARG A 403 27.04 -30.16 6.90
CA ARG A 403 26.93 -28.76 7.30
C ARG A 403 25.80 -28.60 8.31
N GLU A 404 26.05 -27.85 9.37
CA GLU A 404 24.97 -27.27 10.15
C GLU A 404 24.35 -26.16 9.30
N ALA A 405 23.04 -26.23 9.09
CA ALA A 405 22.38 -25.30 8.19
C ALA A 405 22.26 -23.92 8.85
N GLY A 406 23.24 -23.05 8.58
CA GLY A 406 23.15 -21.64 8.94
C GLY A 406 22.04 -20.97 8.12
N GLY A 407 20.86 -20.82 8.70
CA GLY A 407 19.74 -20.10 8.10
C GLY A 407 18.62 -20.95 7.50
N ASP A 408 18.70 -22.29 7.52
CA ASP A 408 17.54 -23.13 7.20
C ASP A 408 16.52 -23.10 8.34
N PRO A 409 15.22 -23.30 8.05
CA PRO A 409 14.20 -23.36 9.08
C PRO A 409 14.54 -24.45 10.10
N LEU A 410 14.60 -24.07 11.38
CA LEU A 410 14.72 -25.02 12.47
C LEU A 410 13.58 -26.03 12.36
N GLU A 411 13.89 -27.33 12.43
CA GLU A 411 12.86 -28.36 12.42
C GLU A 411 12.35 -28.60 13.84
N LEU A 412 11.03 -28.79 13.95
CA LEU A 412 10.42 -29.24 15.19
C LEU A 412 10.70 -30.73 15.37
N ALA A 413 11.63 -31.07 16.25
CA ALA A 413 11.91 -32.44 16.65
C ALA A 413 11.47 -32.69 18.10
N TRP A 414 11.27 -33.95 18.46
CA TRP A 414 11.09 -34.33 19.84
C TRP A 414 12.45 -34.57 20.48
N ASP A 415 12.88 -33.66 21.36
CA ASP A 415 14.06 -33.81 22.19
C ASP A 415 13.60 -34.02 23.64
N ASN A 416 14.01 -35.12 24.26
CA ASN A 416 13.63 -35.49 25.64
C ASN A 416 12.12 -35.41 25.92
N ALA A 417 11.32 -35.95 25.00
CA ALA A 417 9.84 -35.94 25.05
C ALA A 417 9.22 -34.53 25.09
N LYS A 418 9.94 -33.52 24.59
CA LYS A 418 9.41 -32.18 24.35
C LYS A 418 9.66 -31.74 22.91
N PRO A 419 8.75 -31.01 22.27
CA PRO A 419 9.03 -30.39 20.99
C PRO A 419 10.12 -29.32 21.16
N ALA A 420 11.22 -29.47 20.45
CA ALA A 420 12.33 -28.54 20.41
C ALA A 420 12.66 -28.21 18.96
N LEU A 421 13.07 -26.97 18.72
CA LEU A 421 13.59 -26.54 17.43
C LEU A 421 15.06 -26.95 17.36
N VAL A 422 15.38 -27.91 16.49
CA VAL A 422 16.74 -28.43 16.33
C VAL A 422 17.35 -27.92 15.03
N SER A 423 18.65 -27.61 15.08
CA SER A 423 19.44 -27.31 13.90
C SER A 423 19.48 -28.55 13.01
N THR A 424 19.07 -28.39 11.74
CA THR A 424 19.18 -29.47 10.76
C THR A 424 20.62 -29.56 10.27
N ARG A 425 21.13 -30.80 10.23
CA ARG A 425 22.41 -31.10 9.58
C ARG A 425 22.10 -31.54 8.15
N THR A 426 22.73 -30.93 7.16
CA THR A 426 22.55 -31.29 5.74
C THR A 426 23.79 -32.00 5.24
N VAL A 427 23.61 -33.05 4.44
CA VAL A 427 24.71 -33.72 3.74
C VAL A 427 24.85 -33.12 2.36
N TRP A 428 26.07 -32.74 2.00
CA TRP A 428 26.43 -32.25 0.68
C TRP A 428 27.51 -33.14 0.08
N ARG A 429 27.45 -33.35 -1.24
CA ARG A 429 28.45 -34.12 -1.97
C ARG A 429 28.63 -33.54 -3.36
N SER A 430 29.87 -33.54 -3.85
CA SER A 430 30.15 -33.21 -5.24
C SER A 430 30.06 -34.45 -6.13
N ALA A 431 29.41 -34.34 -7.28
CA ALA A 431 29.29 -35.46 -8.24
C ALA A 431 30.64 -35.87 -8.85
N THR A 432 31.61 -34.98 -8.86
CA THR A 432 32.97 -35.21 -9.36
C THR A 432 34.00 -34.57 -8.43
N PRO A 433 35.23 -35.13 -8.30
CA PRO A 433 36.27 -34.49 -7.48
C PRO A 433 36.52 -33.04 -7.93
N GLY A 434 36.28 -32.08 -7.02
CA GLY A 434 36.42 -30.64 -7.28
C GLY A 434 35.21 -29.95 -7.96
N GLY A 435 34.13 -30.68 -8.26
CA GLY A 435 32.90 -30.10 -8.79
C GLY A 435 32.06 -29.35 -7.74
N PRO A 436 30.98 -28.67 -8.15
CA PRO A 436 30.07 -28.02 -7.23
C PRO A 436 29.41 -29.04 -6.27
N GLN A 437 29.34 -28.67 -4.99
CA GLN A 437 28.65 -29.44 -3.96
C GLN A 437 27.13 -29.39 -4.19
N GLN A 438 26.48 -30.56 -4.19
CA GLN A 438 25.03 -30.71 -4.26
C GLN A 438 24.49 -31.23 -2.93
N LYS A 439 23.38 -30.67 -2.46
CA LYS A 439 22.68 -31.16 -1.27
C LYS A 439 22.14 -32.57 -1.57
N LEU A 440 22.53 -33.55 -0.76
CA LEU A 440 21.99 -34.91 -0.81
C LEU A 440 20.70 -35.02 0.01
N GLY A 441 20.62 -34.35 1.16
CA GLY A 441 19.45 -34.41 2.03
C GLY A 441 19.74 -33.91 3.43
N ILE A 442 18.81 -34.16 4.34
CA ILE A 442 18.89 -33.77 5.75
C ILE A 442 19.17 -35.00 6.61
N LEU A 443 20.18 -34.92 7.47
CA LEU A 443 20.49 -35.95 8.45
C LEU A 443 19.48 -35.92 9.60
N VAL A 444 18.81 -37.04 9.78
CA VAL A 444 17.84 -37.30 10.83
C VAL A 444 18.27 -38.52 11.66
N ALA A 445 17.52 -38.87 12.71
CA ALA A 445 17.82 -40.00 13.59
C ALA A 445 19.28 -39.98 14.09
N GLU A 446 19.68 -38.87 14.71
CA GLU A 446 21.04 -38.64 15.24
C GLU A 446 22.16 -38.70 14.18
N GLY A 447 21.81 -38.62 12.89
CA GLY A 447 22.77 -38.66 11.78
C GLY A 447 22.98 -40.05 11.19
N THR A 448 22.13 -41.02 11.53
CA THR A 448 22.17 -42.38 10.98
C THR A 448 21.31 -42.54 9.73
N VAL A 449 20.46 -41.57 9.41
CA VAL A 449 19.51 -41.62 8.28
C VAL A 449 19.57 -40.30 7.52
N VAL A 450 19.59 -40.36 6.20
CA VAL A 450 19.41 -39.19 5.33
C VAL A 450 17.97 -39.18 4.79
N ARG A 451 17.28 -38.06 5.02
CA ARG A 451 15.98 -37.73 4.40
C ARG A 451 16.25 -36.92 3.14
N PHE A 452 15.86 -37.46 1.99
CA PHE A 452 15.93 -36.75 0.72
C PHE A 452 14.77 -35.77 0.61
N ASP A 453 15.01 -34.63 -0.03
CA ASP A 453 13.96 -33.65 -0.30
C ASP A 453 12.98 -34.23 -1.33
N ALA A 454 11.70 -33.92 -1.19
CA ALA A 454 10.70 -34.20 -2.20
C ALA A 454 10.95 -33.34 -3.45
N GLU A 455 11.07 -33.97 -4.60
CA GLU A 455 11.42 -33.31 -5.85
C GLU A 455 10.22 -33.22 -6.80
N LEU A 456 10.16 -32.11 -7.53
CA LEU A 456 9.17 -31.92 -8.58
C LEU A 456 9.75 -32.40 -9.93
N GLN A 457 9.08 -33.36 -10.56
CA GLN A 457 9.53 -34.01 -11.79
C GLN A 457 8.58 -33.73 -12.96
N GLY A 458 9.12 -33.67 -14.17
CA GLY A 458 8.41 -33.41 -15.43
C GLY A 458 8.38 -31.94 -15.88
N ALA A 459 8.01 -31.73 -17.13
CA ALA A 459 7.89 -30.39 -17.70
C ALA A 459 6.61 -29.67 -17.20
N PRO A 460 6.67 -28.35 -16.96
CA PRO A 460 5.48 -27.57 -16.60
C PRO A 460 4.54 -27.43 -17.79
N ILE A 461 3.25 -27.21 -17.51
CA ILE A 461 2.30 -26.82 -18.55
C ILE A 461 2.48 -25.36 -18.92
N THR A 462 2.28 -25.03 -20.20
CA THR A 462 2.23 -23.64 -20.65
C THR A 462 0.84 -23.09 -20.35
N ALA A 463 0.70 -22.46 -19.18
CA ALA A 463 -0.60 -22.06 -18.65
C ALA A 463 -1.36 -21.07 -19.54
N ASP A 464 -0.67 -20.26 -20.35
CA ASP A 464 -1.24 -19.14 -21.10
C ASP A 464 -2.01 -19.57 -22.37
N THR A 465 -1.88 -20.83 -22.80
CA THR A 465 -2.62 -21.38 -23.96
C THR A 465 -3.82 -22.23 -23.54
N LEU A 466 -3.94 -22.61 -22.26
CA LEU A 466 -4.95 -23.57 -21.78
C LEU A 466 -6.40 -23.12 -21.90
N THR A 467 -6.64 -21.82 -22.01
CA THR A 467 -7.99 -21.26 -22.15
C THR A 467 -8.29 -20.81 -23.57
N GLU A 468 -7.38 -21.05 -24.51
CA GLU A 468 -7.53 -20.65 -25.91
C GLU A 468 -8.29 -21.74 -26.68
N PRO A 469 -9.47 -21.47 -27.25
CA PRO A 469 -10.20 -22.48 -28.00
C PRO A 469 -9.40 -23.05 -29.17
N ARG A 470 -8.61 -22.21 -29.86
CA ARG A 470 -7.73 -22.64 -30.96
C ARG A 470 -6.59 -23.59 -30.55
N ALA A 471 -6.33 -23.76 -29.25
CA ALA A 471 -5.38 -24.75 -28.75
C ALA A 471 -5.92 -26.19 -28.83
N TYR A 472 -7.20 -26.38 -29.17
CA TYR A 472 -7.88 -27.67 -29.19
C TYR A 472 -8.62 -27.87 -30.50
N ARG A 473 -8.66 -29.13 -30.98
CA ARG A 473 -9.49 -29.51 -32.14
C ARG A 473 -10.12 -30.88 -31.90
N LEU A 474 -11.42 -31.00 -32.09
CA LEU A 474 -12.17 -32.25 -31.99
C LEU A 474 -12.60 -32.70 -33.38
N GLN A 475 -12.35 -33.96 -33.72
CA GLN A 475 -12.80 -34.58 -34.96
C GLN A 475 -13.38 -35.97 -34.67
N SER A 476 -14.30 -36.44 -35.51
CA SER A 476 -14.88 -37.78 -35.43
C SER A 476 -15.12 -38.34 -36.82
N PRO A 477 -14.72 -39.60 -37.09
CA PRO A 477 -15.16 -40.31 -38.29
C PRO A 477 -16.61 -40.81 -38.21
N ASP A 478 -17.16 -40.87 -36.98
CA ASP A 478 -18.45 -41.50 -36.69
C ASP A 478 -19.60 -40.46 -36.50
N ASP A 479 -19.27 -39.19 -36.25
CA ASP A 479 -20.22 -38.06 -36.11
C ASP A 479 -20.07 -37.04 -37.26
N PRO A 480 -21.07 -36.89 -38.15
CA PRO A 480 -21.04 -35.93 -39.26
C PRO A 480 -20.83 -34.47 -38.84
N ASN A 481 -21.22 -34.07 -37.62
CA ASN A 481 -20.99 -32.71 -37.12
C ASN A 481 -19.51 -32.42 -36.85
N TYR A 482 -18.70 -33.47 -36.71
CA TYR A 482 -17.27 -33.42 -36.43
C TYR A 482 -16.43 -34.14 -37.49
N ALA A 483 -16.99 -34.35 -38.69
CA ALA A 483 -16.27 -34.95 -39.82
C ALA A 483 -15.00 -34.15 -40.19
N GLU A 484 -15.05 -32.83 -39.99
CA GLU A 484 -13.88 -31.94 -40.06
C GLU A 484 -13.48 -31.45 -38.66
N PRO A 485 -12.18 -31.22 -38.38
CA PRO A 485 -11.72 -30.73 -37.08
C PRO A 485 -12.39 -29.42 -36.67
N GLN A 486 -13.12 -29.44 -35.55
CA GLN A 486 -13.79 -28.28 -34.98
C GLN A 486 -13.06 -27.77 -33.73
N GLN A 487 -13.01 -26.45 -33.56
CA GLN A 487 -12.54 -25.84 -32.32
C GLN A 487 -13.69 -25.71 -31.31
N PRO A 488 -13.43 -25.80 -30.00
CA PRO A 488 -14.39 -25.36 -28.99
C PRO A 488 -14.82 -23.91 -29.21
N VAL A 489 -16.00 -23.55 -28.74
CA VAL A 489 -16.49 -22.16 -28.70
C VAL A 489 -15.84 -21.39 -27.55
N ALA A 490 -15.61 -22.08 -26.43
CA ALA A 490 -14.98 -21.53 -25.24
C ALA A 490 -14.24 -22.62 -24.47
N VAL A 491 -13.22 -22.22 -23.70
CA VAL A 491 -12.51 -23.11 -22.79
C VAL A 491 -12.45 -22.48 -21.41
N TYR A 492 -12.91 -23.22 -20.40
CA TYR A 492 -12.84 -22.80 -19.01
C TYR A 492 -11.82 -23.65 -18.26
N ARG A 493 -11.13 -23.07 -17.29
CA ARG A 493 -10.08 -23.77 -16.53
C ARG A 493 -10.37 -23.73 -15.03
N LYS A 494 -10.28 -24.88 -14.37
CA LYS A 494 -10.10 -24.99 -12.92
C LYS A 494 -8.74 -25.62 -12.64
N SER A 495 -8.02 -25.09 -11.65
CA SER A 495 -6.71 -25.57 -11.26
C SER A 495 -6.73 -25.93 -9.78
N LYS A 496 -6.13 -27.06 -9.41
CA LYS A 496 -5.97 -27.48 -8.02
C LYS A 496 -4.49 -27.84 -7.78
N PRO A 497 -3.77 -27.12 -6.90
CA PRO A 497 -2.45 -27.56 -6.48
C PRO A 497 -2.56 -28.92 -5.78
N LEU A 498 -1.60 -29.79 -6.05
CA LEU A 498 -1.46 -31.09 -5.40
C LEU A 498 -0.43 -30.98 -4.25
N GLU A 499 0.20 -32.10 -3.89
CA GLU A 499 1.24 -32.16 -2.86
C GLU A 499 2.36 -31.14 -3.14
N ARG A 500 2.90 -30.55 -2.09
CA ARG A 500 3.97 -29.55 -2.18
C ARG A 500 5.32 -30.26 -2.10
N ALA A 501 6.22 -29.96 -3.04
CA ALA A 501 7.62 -30.33 -2.96
C ALA A 501 8.35 -29.46 -1.92
N ASP A 502 9.53 -29.89 -1.46
CA ASP A 502 10.25 -29.17 -0.40
C ASP A 502 10.81 -27.81 -0.87
N ASN A 503 10.94 -27.61 -2.19
CA ASN A 503 11.26 -26.30 -2.78
C ASN A 503 10.09 -25.29 -2.74
N GLY A 504 8.96 -25.68 -2.14
CA GLY A 504 7.79 -24.85 -1.97
C GLY A 504 6.86 -24.77 -3.18
N GLN A 505 7.16 -25.45 -4.29
CA GLN A 505 6.29 -25.56 -5.47
C GLN A 505 5.38 -26.78 -5.36
N SER A 506 4.27 -26.78 -6.11
CA SER A 506 3.34 -27.92 -6.18
C SER A 506 3.05 -28.24 -7.65
N PRO A 507 2.90 -29.53 -8.04
CA PRO A 507 2.27 -29.88 -9.29
C PRO A 507 0.82 -29.40 -9.26
N VAL A 508 0.28 -29.09 -10.43
CA VAL A 508 -1.09 -28.60 -10.56
C VAL A 508 -1.90 -29.57 -11.41
N ARG A 509 -3.09 -29.90 -10.93
CA ARG A 509 -4.10 -30.58 -11.74
C ARG A 509 -5.03 -29.55 -12.34
N HIS A 510 -5.10 -29.52 -13.66
CA HIS A 510 -6.02 -28.70 -14.43
C HIS A 510 -7.20 -29.53 -14.87
N VAL A 511 -8.40 -28.98 -14.75
CA VAL A 511 -9.61 -29.47 -15.42
C VAL A 511 -10.06 -28.39 -16.39
N LEU A 512 -9.99 -28.72 -17.67
CA LEU A 512 -10.34 -27.87 -18.78
C LEU A 512 -11.71 -28.26 -19.29
N PHE A 513 -12.65 -27.32 -19.35
CA PHE A 513 -13.99 -27.55 -19.85
C PHE A 513 -14.10 -26.94 -21.24
N LEU A 514 -14.11 -27.80 -22.25
CA LEU A 514 -14.21 -27.46 -23.66
C LEU A 514 -15.69 -27.40 -24.04
N ARG A 515 -16.24 -26.20 -24.23
CA ARG A 515 -17.60 -26.03 -24.74
C ARG A 515 -17.56 -26.18 -26.26
N LEU A 516 -18.23 -27.18 -26.77
CA LEU A 516 -18.21 -27.58 -28.17
C LEU A 516 -19.27 -26.81 -28.99
N PRO A 517 -19.09 -26.68 -30.32
CA PRO A 517 -20.07 -25.99 -31.17
C PRO A 517 -21.38 -26.79 -31.37
N ARG A 518 -21.33 -28.11 -31.22
CA ARG A 518 -22.48 -29.02 -31.34
C ARG A 518 -22.46 -30.08 -30.23
N PRO A 519 -23.62 -30.63 -29.84
CA PRO A 519 -23.65 -31.81 -28.97
C PRO A 519 -22.88 -33.00 -29.60
N LEU A 520 -22.29 -33.85 -28.76
CA LEU A 520 -21.69 -35.12 -29.15
C LEU A 520 -22.80 -36.14 -29.45
N GLN A 521 -22.61 -36.95 -30.49
CA GLN A 521 -23.44 -38.11 -30.80
C GLN A 521 -23.02 -39.35 -29.98
N GLU A 522 -24.00 -39.99 -29.33
CA GLU A 522 -23.83 -41.26 -28.60
C GLU A 522 -23.37 -42.39 -29.54
N GLY A 523 -22.49 -43.25 -29.06
CA GLY A 523 -21.82 -44.32 -29.79
C GLY A 523 -20.67 -43.88 -30.70
N ALA A 524 -20.43 -42.58 -30.88
CA ALA A 524 -19.34 -42.07 -31.72
C ALA A 524 -18.00 -41.99 -30.99
N ARG A 525 -16.90 -42.06 -31.75
CA ARG A 525 -15.53 -41.86 -31.25
C ARG A 525 -14.94 -40.56 -31.76
N TYR A 526 -14.19 -39.89 -30.91
CA TYR A 526 -13.61 -38.58 -31.15
C TYR A 526 -12.11 -38.59 -30.88
N THR A 527 -11.36 -37.93 -31.75
CA THR A 527 -9.96 -37.58 -31.49
C THR A 527 -9.89 -36.12 -31.07
N LEU A 528 -9.41 -35.85 -29.86
CA LEU A 528 -9.11 -34.50 -29.37
C LEU A 528 -7.63 -34.21 -29.57
N SER A 529 -7.31 -33.33 -30.52
CA SER A 529 -5.96 -32.79 -30.72
C SER A 529 -5.67 -31.66 -29.74
N LEU A 530 -4.49 -31.70 -29.12
CA LEU A 530 -4.01 -30.75 -28.11
C LEU A 530 -3.02 -29.76 -28.72
N TRP A 531 -3.38 -29.22 -29.89
CA TRP A 531 -2.53 -28.42 -30.78
C TRP A 531 -1.72 -27.35 -30.06
N GLY A 532 -2.34 -26.52 -29.21
CA GLY A 532 -1.67 -25.41 -28.53
C GLY A 532 -1.19 -25.72 -27.11
N VAL A 533 -1.24 -26.98 -26.68
CA VAL A 533 -0.96 -27.38 -25.29
C VAL A 533 0.21 -28.35 -25.26
N ASN A 534 1.23 -28.08 -24.46
CA ASN A 534 2.46 -28.86 -24.41
C ASN A 534 2.36 -30.17 -23.60
N THR A 535 1.24 -30.89 -23.69
CA THR A 535 1.04 -32.20 -23.05
C THR A 535 1.96 -33.27 -23.64
N ARG A 536 2.20 -34.36 -22.90
CA ARG A 536 2.93 -35.53 -23.42
C ARG A 536 2.22 -36.16 -24.62
N GLN A 537 0.89 -36.20 -24.57
CA GLN A 537 0.06 -36.65 -25.67
C GLN A 537 -0.21 -35.50 -26.64
N ALA A 538 0.01 -35.69 -27.94
CA ALA A 538 -0.39 -34.74 -28.96
C ALA A 538 -1.90 -34.77 -29.26
N SER A 539 -2.53 -35.93 -29.02
CA SER A 539 -3.95 -36.16 -29.13
C SER A 539 -4.40 -37.25 -28.17
N VAL A 540 -5.69 -37.27 -27.85
CA VAL A 540 -6.33 -38.31 -27.03
C VAL A 540 -7.63 -38.76 -27.67
N GLU A 541 -7.88 -40.07 -27.61
CA GLU A 541 -9.13 -40.67 -28.09
C GLU A 541 -10.20 -40.65 -26.98
N TYR A 542 -11.44 -40.40 -27.38
CA TYR A 542 -12.61 -40.38 -26.50
C TYR A 542 -13.79 -41.08 -27.18
N ALA A 543 -14.36 -42.10 -26.53
CA ALA A 543 -15.62 -42.72 -26.96
C ALA A 543 -16.77 -42.13 -26.14
N HIS A 544 -17.88 -41.77 -26.80
CA HIS A 544 -19.08 -41.25 -26.15
C HIS A 544 -20.13 -42.37 -26.05
N ASP A 545 -20.03 -43.21 -25.02
CA ASP A 545 -20.88 -44.38 -24.80
C ASP A 545 -22.02 -44.17 -23.79
#